data_AF-A0A923ZDU5-F1
#
_entry.id   AF-A0A923ZDU5-F1
#
_cell.length_a   1.000
_cell.length_b   1.000
_cell.length_c   1.000
_cell.angle_alpha   90.00
_cell.angle_beta   90.00
_cell.angle_gamma   90.00
#
_symmetry.space_group_name_H-M   'P 1'
#
loop_
_entity.id
_entity.type
_entity.pdbx_description
1 polymer ?
#
loop_
_entity_poly.entity_id
_entity_poly.type
_entity_poly.pdbx_seq_one_letter_code
_entity_poly.pdbx_strand_id
1 'polypeptide(L)' 'GTHGSLLDAALYVRIVEERQGLKICCPEEIAWRQGFIGAEQLARIADPLRKSGYGEYLLDQLKTAR' A
#
# COMPACT_ATOMS: atom_id res chain seq x y z
N GLY A 1 -6.87 11.75 23.13
CA GLY A 1 -6.85 12.18 21.73
C GLY A 1 -8.03 13.10 21.49
N THR A 2 -7.77 14.39 21.32
CA THR A 2 -8.80 15.34 20.87
C THR A 2 -8.97 15.22 19.36
N HIS A 3 -10.15 15.59 18.85
CA HIS A 3 -10.46 15.52 17.41
C HIS A 3 -9.38 16.19 16.53
N GLY A 4 -8.77 17.28 17.00
CA GLY A 4 -7.68 17.97 16.30
C GLY A 4 -6.44 17.09 16.11
N SER A 5 -6.00 16.37 17.14
CA SER A 5 -4.80 15.52 17.07
C SER A 5 -4.96 14.33 16.13
N LEU A 6 -6.18 13.81 15.95
CA LEU A 6 -6.48 12.74 14.98
C LEU A 6 -6.42 13.28 13.54
N LEU A 7 -6.87 14.51 13.33
CA LEU A 7 -6.85 15.17 12.02
C LEU A 7 -5.42 15.51 11.60
N ASP A 8 -4.61 16.06 12.51
CA ASP A 8 -3.19 16.32 12.28
C ASP A 8 -2.40 15.03 12.03
N ALA A 9 -2.70 13.95 12.76
CA ALA A 9 -2.06 12.65 12.53
C ALA A 9 -2.41 12.08 11.14
N ALA A 10 -3.67 12.19 10.72
CA ALA A 10 -4.10 11.75 9.39
C ALA A 10 -3.46 12.59 8.26
N LEU A 11 -3.30 13.90 8.47
CA LEU A 11 -2.60 14.79 7.55
C LEU A 11 -1.11 14.47 7.47
N TYR A 12 -0.46 14.22 8.61
CA TYR A 12 0.95 13.84 8.67
C TYR A 12 1.22 12.54 7.92
N VAL A 13 0.38 11.51 8.15
CA VAL A 13 0.48 10.22 7.43
C VAL A 13 0.32 10.43 5.92
N ARG A 14 -0.69 11.21 5.49
CA ARG A 14 -0.91 11.51 4.06
C ARG A 14 0.31 12.16 3.42
N ILE A 15 0.90 13.18 4.06
CA ILE A 15 2.05 13.92 3.54
C ILE A 15 3.30 13.02 3.46
N VAL A 16 3.49 12.12 4.43
CA VAL A 16 4.59 11.15 4.43
C VAL A 16 4.40 10.10 3.33
N GLU A 17 3.18 9.58 3.15
CA GLU A 17 2.86 8.63 2.07
C GLU A 17 3.07 9.26 0.68
N GLU A 18 2.64 10.50 0.45
CA GLU A 18 2.85 11.21 -0.83
C GLU A 18 4.34 11.46 -1.14
N ARG A 19 5.16 11.71 -0.11
CA ARG A 19 6.58 12.03 -0.29
C ARG A 19 7.51 10.83 -0.38
N GLN A 20 7.15 9.70 0.23
CA GLN A 20 7.96 8.49 0.21
C GLN A 20 7.47 7.48 -0.84
N GLY A 21 6.28 7.70 -1.41
CA GLY A 21 5.70 6.79 -2.41
C GLY A 21 5.41 5.39 -1.86
N LEU A 22 5.43 5.22 -0.55
CA LEU A 22 5.26 3.95 0.16
C LEU A 22 3.96 4.02 0.98
N LYS A 23 3.06 3.07 0.74
CA LYS A 23 1.83 2.89 1.54
C LYS A 23 2.23 2.24 2.87
N ILE A 24 1.80 2.83 3.98
CA ILE A 24 2.05 2.26 5.32
C ILE A 24 0.95 1.20 5.58
N CYS A 25 1.34 0.02 6.07
CA CYS A 25 0.45 -1.13 6.40
C CYS A 25 -0.10 -1.94 5.20
N CYS A 26 0.74 -2.35 4.25
CA CYS A 26 0.37 -3.33 3.22
C CYS A 26 0.77 -4.77 3.62
N PRO A 27 -0.10 -5.57 4.28
CA PRO A 27 0.23 -6.96 4.61
C PRO A 27 0.44 -7.82 3.36
N GLU A 28 -0.21 -7.49 2.24
CA GLU A 28 -0.06 -8.21 0.97
C GLU A 28 1.34 -8.01 0.37
N GLU A 29 1.86 -6.78 0.44
CA GLU A 29 3.22 -6.48 0.00
C GLU A 29 4.25 -7.24 0.85
N ILE A 30 4.07 -7.23 2.18
CA ILE A 30 4.96 -7.94 3.11
C ILE A 30 4.91 -9.45 2.84
N ALA A 31 3.70 -10.02 2.64
CA ALA A 31 3.53 -11.43 2.33
C ALA A 31 4.20 -11.82 1.01
N TRP A 32 4.16 -10.96 0.00
CA TRP A 32 4.85 -11.19 -1.26
C TRP A 32 6.37 -11.07 -1.12
N ARG A 33 6.87 -10.03 -0.44
CA ARG A 33 8.32 -9.85 -0.16
C ARG A 33 8.91 -10.98 0.68
N GLN A 34 8.14 -11.55 1.60
CA GLN A 34 8.54 -12.72 2.39
C GLN A 34 8.34 -14.07 1.68
N GLY A 35 7.77 -14.07 0.47
CA GLY A 35 7.54 -15.29 -0.31
C GLY A 35 6.37 -16.15 0.18
N PHE A 36 5.51 -15.63 1.07
CA PHE A 36 4.28 -16.30 1.50
C PHE A 36 3.22 -16.35 0.40
N ILE A 37 3.22 -15.37 -0.51
CA ILE A 37 2.37 -15.35 -1.70
C ILE A 37 3.20 -15.03 -2.96
N GLY A 38 2.83 -15.62 -4.08
CA GLY A 38 3.48 -15.36 -5.38
C GLY A 38 2.98 -14.09 -6.06
N ALA A 39 3.70 -13.62 -7.08
CA ALA A 39 3.32 -12.44 -7.87
C ALA A 39 1.92 -12.58 -8.51
N GLU A 40 1.58 -13.77 -9.01
CA GLU A 40 0.26 -14.11 -9.55
C GLU A 40 -0.88 -14.02 -8.52
N GLN A 41 -0.57 -14.29 -7.25
CA GLN A 41 -1.54 -14.23 -6.16
C GLN A 41 -1.70 -12.78 -5.68
N LEU A 42 -0.60 -12.02 -5.61
CA LEU A 42 -0.66 -10.59 -5.34
C LEU A 42 -1.43 -9.83 -6.44
N ALA A 43 -1.21 -10.14 -7.71
CA ALA A 43 -1.93 -9.54 -8.83
C ALA A 43 -3.44 -9.79 -8.78
N ARG A 44 -3.86 -11.01 -8.41
CA ARG A 44 -5.27 -11.35 -8.21
C ARG A 44 -5.93 -10.59 -7.06
N ILE A 45 -5.20 -10.33 -5.98
CA ILE A 45 -5.70 -9.52 -4.86
C ILE A 45 -5.72 -8.03 -5.24
N ALA A 46 -4.73 -7.57 -6.01
CA ALA A 46 -4.62 -6.18 -6.44
C ALA A 46 -5.69 -5.78 -7.47
N ASP A 47 -6.12 -6.69 -8.37
CA ASP A 47 -7.09 -6.40 -9.43
C ASP A 47 -8.42 -5.79 -8.95
N PRO A 48 -9.13 -6.37 -7.95
CA PRO A 48 -10.35 -5.74 -7.42
C PRO A 48 -10.06 -4.43 -6.66
N LEU A 49 -8.85 -4.24 -6.14
CA LEU A 49 -8.45 -3.07 -5.36
C LEU A 49 -7.97 -1.91 -6.24
N ARG A 50 -7.86 -2.09 -7.57
CA ARG A 50 -7.42 -1.03 -8.52
C ARG A 50 -8.29 0.22 -8.44
N LYS A 51 -9.60 0.07 -8.24
CA LYS A 51 -10.54 1.21 -8.11
C LYS A 51 -10.26 2.12 -6.91
N SER A 52 -9.55 1.64 -5.90
CA SER A 52 -9.19 2.41 -4.71
C SER A 52 -7.80 3.06 -4.80
N GLY A 53 -7.08 2.89 -5.92
CA GLY A 53 -5.68 3.29 -6.09
C GLY A 53 -4.68 2.36 -5.36
N TYR A 54 -5.11 1.64 -4.33
CA TYR A 54 -4.27 0.68 -3.61
C TYR A 54 -3.83 -0.50 -4.49
N GLY A 55 -4.73 -1.02 -5.34
CA GLY A 55 -4.38 -2.08 -6.28
C GLY A 55 -3.35 -1.64 -7.31
N GLU A 56 -3.35 -0.37 -7.72
CA GLU A 56 -2.32 0.16 -8.62
C GLU A 56 -0.94 0.19 -7.94
N TYR A 57 -0.88 0.60 -6.67
CA TYR A 57 0.35 0.56 -5.87
C TYR A 57 0.93 -0.86 -5.77
N LEU A 58 0.09 -1.87 -5.46
CA LEU A 58 0.56 -3.26 -5.37
C LEU A 58 1.07 -3.79 -6.73
N LEU A 59 0.39 -3.44 -7.83
CA LEU A 59 0.82 -3.82 -9.18
C LEU A 59 2.11 -3.11 -9.60
N ASP A 60 2.34 -1.88 -9.14
CA ASP A 60 3.58 -1.14 -9.38
C ASP A 60 4.76 -1.78 -8.64
N GLN A 61 4.56 -2.17 -7.38
CA GLN A 61 5.55 -2.93 -6.61
C GLN A 61 5.96 -4.24 -7.32
N LEU A 62 5.01 -4.96 -7.92
CA LEU A 62 5.31 -6.16 -8.75
C LEU A 62 6.17 -5.85 -9.98
N LYS A 63 6.04 -4.65 -10.57
CA LYS A 63 6.83 -4.22 -11.73
C LYS A 63 8.23 -3.78 -11.34
N THR A 64 8.38 -3.14 -10.18
CA THR A 64 9.67 -2.62 -9.70
C THR A 64 10.60 -3.71 -9.17
N ALA A 65 10.08 -4.81 -8.60
CA ALA A 65 10.93 -5.91 -8.13
C ALA A 65 11.37 -6.90 -9.22
N ARG A 66 11.35 -6.47 -10.49
CA ARG A 66 11.75 -7.29 -11.65
C ARG A 66 13.22 -7.11 -11.98
#